data_AF-A0A2V7W6I5-F1
#
_entry.id   AF-A0A2V7W6I5-F1
#
_cell.length_a   1.000
_cell.length_b   1.000
_cell.length_c   1.000
_cell.angle_alpha   90.00
_cell.angle_beta   90.00
_cell.angle_gamma   90.00
#
_symmetry.space_group_name_H-M   'P 1'
#
loop_
_entity.id
_entity.type
_entity.pdbx_description
1 polymer ?
#
loop_
_entity_poly.entity_id
_entity_poly.type
_entity_poly.pdbx_seq_one_letter_code
_entity_poly.pdbx_strand_id
1 'polypeptide(L)'
;MRRLFILFCLLVATSASAQVARVFLAGTGNDAGDCTNQATPCRSLLGAVNQCPVNGEIIILDNGGYGGATIAKSLTVNASAGVVAFIARTITVNIAATDKVVVRGLSMNGVVFGDAFGITFSGGGTLVVENSVVAGFVTAGINQTAAGSNLIVNNCEIRNNGDGVRNATLSDTNSNAVIENSRFEYNSSFGIVALLGTANMSIRNSVLANNDVGVAAYSNSQTQPALIVVDTCTIAHNSQGTKALASAVAGTATVRVTNSTIYHNGDGMYIQGPGAAIQSYGNNRVTANTFNSTFSGTVLPLQ
;
A
#
# COMPACT_ATOMS: atom_id res chain seq x y z
N MET A 1 -2.32 -0.72 -78.43
CA MET A 1 -1.68 -0.40 -77.12
C MET A 1 -2.66 -0.73 -76.01
N ARG A 2 -2.53 -1.89 -75.35
CA ARG A 2 -3.41 -2.34 -74.25
C ARG A 2 -3.01 -1.61 -72.95
N ARG A 3 -3.90 -0.80 -72.38
CA ARG A 3 -3.67 -0.09 -71.12
C ARG A 3 -3.96 -1.03 -69.95
N LEU A 4 -2.91 -1.40 -69.22
CA LEU A 4 -2.97 -2.19 -67.99
C LEU A 4 -3.34 -1.25 -66.83
N PHE A 5 -4.53 -1.39 -66.25
CA PHE A 5 -4.93 -0.68 -65.04
C PHE A 5 -4.41 -1.47 -63.82
N ILE A 6 -3.43 -0.91 -63.11
CA ILE A 6 -2.95 -1.46 -61.83
C ILE A 6 -3.89 -0.93 -60.74
N LEU A 7 -4.65 -1.84 -60.12
CA LEU A 7 -5.52 -1.55 -58.99
C LEU A 7 -4.67 -1.51 -57.70
N PHE A 8 -4.48 -0.32 -57.16
CA PHE A 8 -3.72 -0.09 -55.92
C PHE A 8 -4.66 -0.30 -54.72
N CYS A 9 -4.57 -1.47 -54.07
CA CYS A 9 -5.29 -1.75 -52.82
C CYS A 9 -4.67 -0.97 -51.66
N LEU A 10 -5.33 0.11 -51.22
CA LEU A 10 -5.03 0.73 -49.92
C LEU A 10 -5.45 -0.22 -48.80
N LEU A 11 -4.48 -0.86 -48.14
CA LEU A 11 -4.69 -1.46 -46.82
C LEU A 11 -4.79 -0.34 -45.80
N VAL A 12 -6.03 0.09 -45.52
CA VAL A 12 -6.31 0.96 -44.37
C VAL A 12 -6.17 0.10 -43.12
N ALA A 13 -5.03 0.20 -42.44
CA ALA A 13 -4.87 -0.34 -41.10
C ALA A 13 -5.83 0.40 -40.17
N THR A 14 -6.97 -0.22 -39.89
CA THR A 14 -7.89 0.27 -38.87
C THR A 14 -7.18 0.12 -37.52
N SER A 15 -6.98 1.23 -36.83
CA SER A 15 -6.59 1.22 -35.43
C SER A 15 -7.67 0.44 -34.68
N ALA A 16 -7.36 -0.79 -34.27
CA ALA A 16 -8.20 -1.49 -33.31
C ALA A 16 -8.27 -0.59 -32.07
N SER A 17 -9.45 -0.06 -31.77
CA SER A 17 -9.70 0.58 -30.48
C SER A 17 -9.31 -0.44 -29.43
N ALA A 18 -8.23 -0.20 -28.70
CA ALA A 18 -7.90 -0.93 -27.48
C ALA A 18 -8.99 -0.60 -26.45
N GLN A 19 -10.16 -1.24 -26.59
CA GLN A 19 -11.09 -1.28 -25.48
C GLN A 19 -10.33 -1.94 -24.33
N VAL A 20 -10.29 -1.27 -23.18
CA VAL A 20 -9.85 -1.88 -21.93
C VAL A 20 -10.62 -3.19 -21.82
N ALA A 21 -9.92 -4.31 -21.91
CA ALA A 21 -10.54 -5.61 -21.84
C ALA A 21 -10.98 -5.84 -20.39
N ARG A 22 -12.27 -6.16 -20.22
CA ARG A 22 -12.92 -6.27 -18.92
C ARG A 22 -13.23 -7.73 -18.63
N VAL A 23 -13.09 -8.09 -17.36
CA VAL A 23 -13.55 -9.36 -16.81
C VAL A 23 -14.52 -9.05 -15.68
N PHE A 24 -15.60 -9.81 -15.59
CA PHE A 24 -16.62 -9.64 -14.57
C PHE A 24 -16.47 -10.70 -13.49
N LEU A 25 -16.68 -10.30 -12.23
CA LEU A 25 -16.59 -11.14 -11.05
C LEU A 25 -17.88 -11.02 -10.24
N ALA A 26 -18.52 -12.14 -9.93
CA ALA A 26 -19.74 -12.19 -9.12
C ALA A 26 -19.81 -13.42 -8.22
N GLY A 27 -20.53 -13.32 -7.10
CA GLY A 27 -20.68 -14.37 -6.10
C GLY A 27 -21.45 -15.60 -6.61
N THR A 28 -22.20 -15.47 -7.70
CA THR A 28 -22.89 -16.57 -8.40
C THR A 28 -22.21 -17.00 -9.70
N GLY A 29 -21.01 -16.50 -9.97
CA GLY A 29 -20.27 -16.77 -11.20
C GLY A 29 -19.73 -18.20 -11.31
N ASN A 30 -18.96 -18.44 -12.37
CA ASN A 30 -18.24 -19.69 -12.63
C ASN A 30 -16.88 -19.41 -13.28
N ASP A 31 -15.79 -19.82 -12.65
CA ASP A 31 -14.42 -19.59 -13.14
C ASP A 31 -14.08 -20.32 -14.44
N ALA A 32 -14.90 -21.31 -14.84
CA ALA A 32 -14.78 -22.00 -16.14
C ALA A 32 -15.60 -21.33 -17.26
N GLY A 33 -16.39 -20.30 -16.95
CA GLY A 33 -17.18 -19.55 -17.92
C GLY A 33 -16.37 -18.52 -18.70
N ASP A 34 -17.02 -17.88 -19.68
CA ASP A 34 -16.47 -16.69 -20.34
C ASP A 34 -16.68 -15.46 -19.46
N CYS A 35 -15.67 -15.15 -18.64
CA CYS A 35 -15.77 -14.05 -17.70
C CYS A 35 -15.67 -12.67 -18.37
N THR A 36 -15.46 -12.59 -19.69
CA THR A 36 -15.55 -11.32 -20.43
C THR A 36 -17.00 -10.91 -20.70
N ASN A 37 -17.94 -11.83 -20.52
CA ASN A 37 -19.37 -11.58 -20.60
C ASN A 37 -19.95 -11.40 -19.20
N GLN A 38 -20.59 -10.25 -18.96
CA GLN A 38 -21.20 -9.90 -17.68
C GLN A 38 -22.27 -10.90 -17.20
N ALA A 39 -22.94 -11.61 -18.13
CA ALA A 39 -23.94 -12.63 -17.80
C ALA A 39 -23.31 -13.96 -17.36
N THR A 40 -22.02 -14.16 -17.60
CA THR A 40 -21.25 -15.35 -17.20
C THR A 40 -19.98 -14.97 -16.45
N PRO A 41 -20.08 -14.22 -15.33
CA PRO A 41 -18.91 -13.71 -14.62
C PRO A 41 -18.12 -14.84 -13.96
N CYS A 42 -16.85 -14.58 -13.65
CA CYS A 42 -16.02 -15.42 -12.80
C CYS A 42 -16.60 -15.47 -11.38
N ARG A 43 -16.33 -16.56 -10.66
CA ARG A 43 -16.75 -16.76 -9.26
C ARG A 43 -15.75 -16.21 -8.26
N SER A 44 -14.47 -16.42 -8.50
CA SER A 44 -13.39 -16.09 -7.57
C SER A 44 -12.49 -15.00 -8.11
N LEU A 45 -11.81 -14.28 -7.21
CA LEU A 45 -10.84 -13.27 -7.62
C LEU A 45 -9.70 -13.91 -8.42
N LEU A 46 -9.24 -15.10 -8.02
CA LEU A 46 -8.20 -15.82 -8.74
C LEU A 46 -8.65 -16.22 -10.16
N GLY A 47 -9.89 -16.72 -10.30
CA GLY A 47 -10.47 -17.02 -11.62
C GLY A 47 -10.50 -15.78 -12.52
N ALA A 48 -10.98 -14.65 -11.98
CA ALA A 48 -11.00 -13.39 -12.71
C ALA A 48 -9.59 -12.90 -13.09
N VAL A 49 -8.60 -13.00 -12.19
CA VAL A 49 -7.20 -12.64 -12.46
C VAL A 49 -6.58 -13.50 -13.56
N ASN A 50 -6.88 -14.79 -13.58
CA ASN A 50 -6.37 -15.70 -14.61
C ASN A 50 -6.91 -15.33 -15.99
N GLN A 51 -8.20 -15.01 -16.09
CA GLN A 51 -8.85 -14.64 -17.34
C GLN A 51 -8.65 -13.17 -17.76
N CYS A 52 -8.32 -12.28 -16.83
CA CYS A 52 -8.10 -10.87 -17.14
C CYS A 52 -6.82 -10.69 -17.98
N PRO A 53 -6.87 -10.05 -19.15
CA PRO A 53 -5.66 -9.76 -19.90
C PRO A 53 -4.79 -8.71 -19.18
N VAL A 54 -3.53 -8.59 -19.62
CA VAL A 54 -2.61 -7.55 -19.15
C VAL A 54 -3.21 -6.17 -19.45
N ASN A 55 -3.10 -5.25 -18.50
CA ASN A 55 -3.72 -3.92 -18.49
C ASN A 55 -5.25 -3.92 -18.53
N GLY A 56 -5.89 -5.07 -18.26
CA GLY A 56 -7.35 -5.19 -18.17
C GLY A 56 -7.91 -4.73 -16.82
N GLU A 57 -9.24 -4.79 -16.71
CA GLU A 57 -9.99 -4.43 -15.51
C GLU A 57 -10.95 -5.55 -15.10
N ILE A 58 -10.85 -5.96 -13.84
CA ILE A 58 -11.80 -6.86 -13.19
C ILE A 58 -12.85 -6.02 -12.49
N ILE A 59 -14.12 -6.18 -12.89
CA ILE A 59 -15.27 -5.47 -12.33
C ILE A 59 -16.04 -6.42 -11.43
N ILE A 60 -16.11 -6.09 -10.13
CA ILE A 60 -16.88 -6.85 -9.15
C ILE A 60 -18.33 -6.34 -9.15
N LEU A 61 -19.27 -7.24 -9.45
CA LEU A 61 -20.65 -6.89 -9.75
C LEU A 61 -21.57 -6.89 -8.53
N ASP A 62 -21.32 -7.77 -7.57
CA ASP A 62 -22.21 -8.01 -6.43
C ASP A 62 -21.45 -8.08 -5.11
N ASN A 63 -22.20 -8.18 -4.01
CA ASN A 63 -21.63 -8.40 -2.69
C ASN A 63 -21.29 -9.89 -2.54
N GLY A 64 -20.12 -10.19 -1.98
CA GLY A 64 -19.74 -11.58 -1.80
C GLY A 64 -18.33 -11.77 -1.26
N GLY A 65 -18.02 -13.03 -0.95
CA GLY A 65 -16.67 -13.49 -0.67
C GLY A 65 -15.98 -13.99 -1.93
N TYR A 66 -14.81 -13.44 -2.26
CA TYR A 66 -14.09 -13.75 -3.52
C TYR A 66 -12.78 -14.51 -3.35
N GLY A 67 -12.37 -14.78 -2.11
CA GLY A 67 -11.12 -15.46 -1.82
C GLY A 67 -9.89 -14.59 -2.12
N GLY A 68 -8.71 -15.20 -1.97
CA GLY A 68 -7.43 -14.54 -2.28
C GLY A 68 -7.06 -14.73 -3.75
N ALA A 69 -5.97 -14.10 -4.17
CA ALA A 69 -5.45 -14.27 -5.52
C ALA A 69 -3.95 -13.95 -5.59
N THR A 70 -3.28 -14.51 -6.60
CA THR A 70 -1.93 -14.10 -7.00
C THR A 70 -2.02 -13.29 -8.28
N ILE A 71 -1.64 -12.01 -8.21
CA ILE A 71 -1.62 -11.08 -9.33
C ILE A 71 -0.18 -10.88 -9.79
N ALA A 72 0.13 -11.33 -11.02
CA ALA A 72 1.48 -11.33 -11.58
C ALA A 72 1.59 -10.55 -12.91
N LYS A 73 0.66 -9.63 -13.16
CA LYS A 73 0.60 -8.80 -14.36
C LYS A 73 -0.11 -7.49 -14.04
N SER A 74 0.13 -6.47 -14.87
CA SER A 74 -0.62 -5.22 -14.79
C SER A 74 -2.13 -5.47 -14.97
N LEU A 75 -2.96 -5.00 -14.03
CA LEU A 75 -4.42 -5.01 -14.11
C LEU A 75 -5.05 -4.13 -13.01
N THR A 76 -6.35 -3.88 -13.12
CA THR A 76 -7.14 -3.24 -12.05
C THR A 76 -8.17 -4.22 -11.50
N VAL A 77 -8.32 -4.27 -10.17
CA VAL A 77 -9.44 -4.93 -9.48
C VAL A 77 -10.34 -3.84 -8.92
N ASN A 78 -11.57 -3.75 -9.42
CA ASN A 78 -12.49 -2.66 -9.12
C ASN A 78 -13.80 -3.16 -8.50
N ALA A 79 -13.98 -2.90 -7.20
CA ALA A 79 -15.28 -2.93 -6.56
C ALA A 79 -15.91 -1.53 -6.60
N SER A 80 -17.09 -1.43 -7.20
CA SER A 80 -17.83 -0.17 -7.29
C SER A 80 -18.35 0.26 -5.91
N ALA A 81 -18.58 1.55 -5.69
CA ALA A 81 -19.14 2.02 -4.42
C ALA A 81 -20.49 1.33 -4.11
N GLY A 82 -20.64 0.86 -2.87
CA GLY A 82 -21.80 0.08 -2.43
C GLY A 82 -21.64 -1.45 -2.59
N VAL A 83 -20.60 -1.90 -3.30
CA VAL A 83 -20.24 -3.32 -3.39
C VAL A 83 -19.32 -3.71 -2.22
N VAL A 84 -19.74 -4.68 -1.43
CA VAL A 84 -18.92 -5.32 -0.39
C VAL A 84 -18.16 -6.48 -1.02
N ALA A 85 -17.01 -6.17 -1.60
CA ALA A 85 -16.06 -7.16 -2.10
C ALA A 85 -15.24 -7.74 -0.95
N PHE A 86 -15.80 -8.75 -0.28
CA PHE A 86 -15.22 -9.32 0.93
C PHE A 86 -14.06 -10.26 0.62
N ILE A 87 -12.91 -10.01 1.26
CA ILE A 87 -11.72 -10.84 1.12
C ILE A 87 -11.10 -11.12 2.50
N ALA A 88 -11.08 -12.38 2.89
CA ALA A 88 -10.50 -12.83 4.16
C ALA A 88 -9.23 -13.67 3.98
N ARG A 89 -8.64 -13.61 2.79
CA ARG A 89 -7.45 -14.35 2.39
C ARG A 89 -6.41 -13.40 1.83
N THR A 90 -5.14 -13.75 1.95
CA THR A 90 -4.04 -12.96 1.38
C THR A 90 -4.23 -12.76 -0.13
N ILE A 91 -4.05 -11.52 -0.60
CA ILE A 91 -3.75 -11.21 -2.00
C ILE A 91 -2.24 -11.08 -2.14
N THR A 92 -1.65 -11.85 -3.05
CA THR A 92 -0.25 -11.71 -3.41
C THR A 92 -0.12 -10.91 -4.70
N VAL A 93 0.66 -9.84 -4.68
CA VAL A 93 0.99 -9.04 -5.86
C VAL A 93 2.48 -9.20 -6.13
N ASN A 94 2.81 -9.92 -7.21
CA ASN A 94 4.18 -10.21 -7.62
C ASN A 94 4.38 -9.82 -9.08
N ILE A 95 4.61 -8.53 -9.31
CA ILE A 95 4.65 -7.92 -10.63
C ILE A 95 6.05 -7.39 -10.99
N ALA A 96 6.34 -7.29 -12.29
CA ALA A 96 7.62 -6.79 -12.77
C ALA A 96 7.79 -5.28 -12.51
N ALA A 97 9.03 -4.76 -12.63
CA ALA A 97 9.35 -3.37 -12.32
C ALA A 97 8.54 -2.33 -13.12
N THR A 98 8.09 -2.68 -14.34
CA THR A 98 7.29 -1.80 -15.20
C THR A 98 5.79 -1.99 -15.05
N ASP A 99 5.37 -3.00 -14.28
CA ASP A 99 3.95 -3.33 -14.13
C ASP A 99 3.28 -2.46 -13.06
N LYS A 100 1.97 -2.29 -13.23
CA LYS A 100 1.10 -1.59 -12.29
C LYS A 100 -0.15 -2.40 -11.98
N VAL A 101 -0.40 -2.63 -10.70
CA VAL A 101 -1.66 -3.20 -10.20
C VAL A 101 -2.41 -2.14 -9.40
N VAL A 102 -3.71 -2.01 -9.66
CA VAL A 102 -4.60 -1.19 -8.84
C VAL A 102 -5.63 -2.11 -8.19
N VAL A 103 -5.79 -1.97 -6.87
CA VAL A 103 -6.80 -2.65 -6.09
C VAL A 103 -7.66 -1.58 -5.43
N ARG A 104 -8.96 -1.57 -5.76
CA ARG A 104 -9.87 -0.52 -5.28
C ARG A 104 -11.20 -1.05 -4.76
N GLY A 105 -11.70 -0.41 -3.70
CA GLY A 105 -13.02 -0.69 -3.14
C GLY A 105 -13.13 -2.00 -2.34
N LEU A 106 -12.00 -2.62 -1.97
CA LEU A 106 -12.06 -3.93 -1.32
C LEU A 106 -12.35 -3.82 0.17
N SER A 107 -13.11 -4.79 0.69
CA SER A 107 -13.36 -4.94 2.12
C SER A 107 -12.63 -6.19 2.62
N MET A 108 -11.43 -6.01 3.17
CA MET A 108 -10.60 -7.10 3.64
C MET A 108 -10.72 -7.30 5.15
N ASN A 109 -10.92 -8.55 5.58
CA ASN A 109 -10.96 -8.91 7.00
C ASN A 109 -10.32 -10.28 7.27
N GLY A 110 -9.14 -10.29 7.89
CA GLY A 110 -8.37 -11.49 8.17
C GLY A 110 -8.82 -12.31 9.39
N VAL A 111 -9.72 -11.81 10.24
CA VAL A 111 -10.02 -12.41 11.57
C VAL A 111 -10.48 -13.86 11.47
N VAL A 112 -11.28 -14.20 10.46
CA VAL A 112 -11.89 -15.53 10.33
C VAL A 112 -10.85 -16.62 10.10
N PHE A 113 -9.83 -16.35 9.29
CA PHE A 113 -8.86 -17.36 8.88
C PHE A 113 -7.46 -17.15 9.49
N GLY A 114 -7.20 -16.00 10.10
CA GLY A 114 -5.93 -15.72 10.78
C GLY A 114 -4.74 -15.58 9.85
N ASP A 115 -4.93 -15.05 8.64
CA ASP A 115 -3.81 -14.81 7.73
C ASP A 115 -2.83 -13.81 8.30
N ALA A 116 -1.54 -14.09 8.06
CA ALA A 116 -0.47 -13.16 8.40
C ALA A 116 -0.65 -11.81 7.69
N PHE A 117 -1.07 -11.82 6.43
CA PHE A 117 -1.07 -10.62 5.60
C PHE A 117 -2.40 -10.41 4.86
N GLY A 118 -2.83 -9.16 4.74
CA GLY A 118 -3.93 -8.81 3.83
C GLY A 118 -3.44 -8.80 2.39
N ILE A 119 -2.51 -7.90 2.09
CA ILE A 119 -1.83 -7.84 0.79
C ILE A 119 -0.34 -8.07 1.00
N THR A 120 0.22 -9.06 0.32
CA THR A 120 1.67 -9.26 0.21
C THR A 120 2.14 -8.70 -1.13
N PHE A 121 2.92 -7.62 -1.10
CA PHE A 121 3.49 -6.99 -2.28
C PHE A 121 4.97 -7.35 -2.41
N SER A 122 5.24 -8.34 -3.24
CA SER A 122 6.56 -8.96 -3.41
C SER A 122 7.16 -8.73 -4.82
N GLY A 123 6.59 -7.81 -5.61
CA GLY A 123 7.09 -7.43 -6.93
C GLY A 123 7.72 -6.03 -6.95
N GLY A 124 8.61 -5.77 -7.91
CA GLY A 124 9.32 -4.49 -8.03
C GLY A 124 8.54 -3.37 -8.73
N GLY A 125 7.28 -3.61 -9.11
CA GLY A 125 6.45 -2.65 -9.86
C GLY A 125 5.75 -1.61 -8.98
N THR A 126 4.55 -1.21 -9.40
CA THR A 126 3.69 -0.29 -8.64
C THR A 126 2.41 -0.99 -8.18
N LEU A 127 2.14 -0.97 -6.88
CA LEU A 127 0.85 -1.35 -6.31
C LEU A 127 0.13 -0.10 -5.81
N VAL A 128 -1.10 0.10 -6.28
CA VAL A 128 -2.02 1.11 -5.75
C VAL A 128 -3.14 0.41 -5.00
N VAL A 129 -3.34 0.78 -3.74
CA VAL A 129 -4.48 0.36 -2.92
C VAL A 129 -5.29 1.61 -2.63
N GLU A 130 -6.54 1.65 -3.10
CA GLU A 130 -7.37 2.84 -2.94
C GLU A 130 -8.80 2.51 -2.47
N ASN A 131 -9.41 3.43 -1.70
CA ASN A 131 -10.82 3.33 -1.30
C ASN A 131 -11.16 1.98 -0.63
N SER A 132 -10.24 1.42 0.15
CA SER A 132 -10.33 0.05 0.67
C SER A 132 -10.26 0.01 2.19
N VAL A 133 -10.83 -1.03 2.76
CA VAL A 133 -10.68 -1.36 4.19
C VAL A 133 -9.79 -2.59 4.29
N VAL A 134 -8.75 -2.53 5.11
CA VAL A 134 -7.83 -3.65 5.36
C VAL A 134 -7.72 -3.89 6.85
N ALA A 135 -8.35 -4.97 7.33
CA ALA A 135 -8.44 -5.22 8.76
C ALA A 135 -8.19 -6.66 9.18
N GLY A 136 -7.77 -6.86 10.44
CA GLY A 136 -7.82 -8.17 11.09
C GLY A 136 -6.72 -9.16 10.69
N PHE A 137 -5.64 -8.72 10.05
CA PHE A 137 -4.53 -9.60 9.65
C PHE A 137 -3.47 -9.69 10.75
N VAL A 138 -2.96 -10.90 10.99
CA VAL A 138 -2.14 -11.22 12.19
C VAL A 138 -0.81 -10.47 12.22
N THR A 139 -0.16 -10.31 11.06
CA THR A 139 1.16 -9.65 10.98
C THR A 139 1.07 -8.28 10.35
N ALA A 140 0.46 -8.12 9.17
CA ALA A 140 0.28 -6.80 8.58
C ALA A 140 -0.93 -6.71 7.65
N GLY A 141 -1.58 -5.55 7.59
CA GLY A 141 -2.59 -5.26 6.57
C GLY A 141 -1.98 -5.28 5.17
N ILE A 142 -0.92 -4.50 4.96
CA ILE A 142 -0.14 -4.47 3.72
C ILE A 142 1.32 -4.73 4.04
N ASN A 143 1.91 -5.73 3.40
CA ASN A 143 3.29 -6.16 3.57
C ASN A 143 4.07 -6.00 2.26
N GLN A 144 4.86 -4.93 2.16
CA GLN A 144 5.74 -4.64 1.03
C GLN A 144 7.13 -5.21 1.30
N THR A 145 7.59 -6.15 0.47
CA THR A 145 8.84 -6.91 0.72
C THR A 145 9.83 -6.87 -0.43
N ALA A 146 9.50 -6.22 -1.55
CA ALA A 146 10.38 -6.19 -2.72
C ALA A 146 11.20 -4.90 -2.82
N ALA A 147 12.48 -5.06 -3.13
CA ALA A 147 13.33 -4.00 -3.63
C ALA A 147 12.74 -3.32 -4.87
N GLY A 148 12.94 -2.01 -5.03
CA GLY A 148 12.47 -1.23 -6.19
C GLY A 148 10.96 -0.99 -6.24
N SER A 149 10.20 -1.56 -5.30
CA SER A 149 8.74 -1.49 -5.27
C SER A 149 8.22 -0.10 -4.92
N ASN A 150 7.07 0.24 -5.51
CA ASN A 150 6.36 1.50 -5.28
C ASN A 150 4.96 1.21 -4.79
N LEU A 151 4.68 1.49 -3.52
CA LEU A 151 3.35 1.35 -2.92
C LEU A 151 2.66 2.71 -2.85
N ILE A 152 1.40 2.75 -3.26
CA ILE A 152 0.52 3.91 -3.07
C ILE A 152 -0.70 3.43 -2.29
N VAL A 153 -0.96 4.05 -1.14
CA VAL A 153 -2.16 3.79 -0.32
C VAL A 153 -2.93 5.08 -0.21
N ASN A 154 -4.15 5.12 -0.75
CA ASN A 154 -4.96 6.34 -0.78
C ASN A 154 -6.39 6.08 -0.31
N ASN A 155 -6.90 6.94 0.58
CA ASN A 155 -8.27 6.85 1.07
C ASN A 155 -8.62 5.45 1.62
N CYS A 156 -7.76 4.90 2.47
CA CYS A 156 -7.94 3.58 3.06
C CYS A 156 -8.14 3.63 4.57
N GLU A 157 -8.86 2.65 5.10
CA GLU A 157 -8.95 2.38 6.54
C GLU A 157 -8.18 1.08 6.84
N ILE A 158 -7.08 1.19 7.58
CA ILE A 158 -6.18 0.08 7.88
C ILE A 158 -6.13 -0.14 9.40
N ARG A 159 -6.82 -1.17 9.89
CA ARG A 159 -7.07 -1.31 11.33
C ARG A 159 -7.08 -2.71 11.87
N ASN A 160 -6.86 -2.88 13.17
CA ASN A 160 -6.91 -4.18 13.85
C ASN A 160 -5.95 -5.22 13.24
N ASN A 161 -4.84 -4.79 12.64
CA ASN A 161 -3.80 -5.69 12.14
C ASN A 161 -2.65 -5.78 13.16
N GLY A 162 -1.67 -6.65 12.92
CA GLY A 162 -0.37 -6.54 13.58
C GLY A 162 0.25 -5.16 13.30
N ASP A 163 0.68 -4.98 12.07
CA ASP A 163 1.08 -3.70 11.48
C ASP A 163 0.05 -3.22 10.46
N GLY A 164 -0.16 -1.92 10.29
CA GLY A 164 -1.00 -1.41 9.22
C GLY A 164 -0.33 -1.56 7.86
N VAL A 165 0.72 -0.77 7.63
CA VAL A 165 1.61 -0.89 6.46
C VAL A 165 3.03 -1.19 6.93
N ARG A 166 3.58 -2.30 6.45
CA ARG A 166 4.95 -2.74 6.72
C ARG A 166 5.77 -2.74 5.44
N ASN A 167 6.78 -1.89 5.35
CA ASN A 167 7.80 -1.94 4.32
C ASN A 167 9.05 -2.63 4.90
N ALA A 168 9.32 -3.86 4.46
CA ALA A 168 10.40 -4.69 4.97
C ALA A 168 11.13 -5.47 3.87
N THR A 169 11.93 -4.76 3.07
CA THR A 169 12.61 -5.35 1.91
C THR A 169 13.90 -6.08 2.22
N LEU A 170 14.52 -5.84 3.38
CA LEU A 170 15.83 -6.39 3.75
C LEU A 170 16.92 -6.11 2.70
N SER A 171 16.77 -5.03 1.94
CA SER A 171 17.56 -4.73 0.74
C SER A 171 18.12 -3.31 0.76
N ASP A 172 19.30 -3.13 0.17
CA ASP A 172 19.94 -1.83 -0.04
C ASP A 172 19.30 -1.02 -1.17
N THR A 173 18.55 -1.68 -2.06
CA THR A 173 17.77 -1.00 -3.11
C THR A 173 16.55 -0.33 -2.52
N ASN A 174 16.34 0.94 -2.89
CA ASN A 174 15.20 1.75 -2.48
C ASN A 174 13.86 1.03 -2.69
N SER A 175 12.98 1.20 -1.71
CA SER A 175 11.55 0.93 -1.80
C SER A 175 10.80 2.21 -1.41
N ASN A 176 9.72 2.50 -2.12
CA ASN A 176 8.96 3.73 -1.93
C ASN A 176 7.54 3.41 -1.45
N ALA A 177 7.01 4.23 -0.55
CA ALA A 177 5.60 4.21 -0.20
C ALA A 177 5.05 5.63 -0.09
N VAL A 178 3.89 5.88 -0.69
CA VAL A 178 3.14 7.12 -0.57
C VAL A 178 1.79 6.79 0.04
N ILE A 179 1.48 7.41 1.17
CA ILE A 179 0.29 7.11 1.97
C ILE A 179 -0.48 8.41 2.19
N GLU A 180 -1.70 8.47 1.67
CA GLU A 180 -2.50 9.70 1.66
C GLU A 180 -3.94 9.44 2.09
N ASN A 181 -4.54 10.43 2.76
CA ASN A 181 -5.97 10.44 3.07
C ASN A 181 -6.45 9.18 3.82
N SER A 182 -5.58 8.55 4.60
CA SER A 182 -5.82 7.22 5.15
C SER A 182 -5.85 7.23 6.68
N ARG A 183 -6.48 6.21 7.28
CA ARG A 183 -6.63 6.08 8.73
C ARG A 183 -6.07 4.74 9.21
N PHE A 184 -5.18 4.80 10.18
CA PHE A 184 -4.47 3.67 10.77
C PHE A 184 -4.82 3.55 12.24
N GLU A 185 -5.57 2.51 12.63
CA GLU A 185 -6.05 2.40 14.00
C GLU A 185 -6.04 1.00 14.58
N TYR A 186 -5.79 0.91 15.89
CA TYR A 186 -5.83 -0.36 16.62
C TYR A 186 -4.93 -1.42 16.00
N ASN A 187 -3.88 -1.03 15.27
CA ASN A 187 -2.85 -1.97 14.85
C ASN A 187 -1.99 -2.26 16.09
N SER A 188 -1.86 -3.54 16.42
CA SER A 188 -1.32 -3.98 17.72
C SER A 188 0.19 -3.71 17.88
N SER A 189 0.87 -3.38 16.79
CA SER A 189 2.29 -3.05 16.72
C SER A 189 2.45 -1.69 16.03
N PHE A 190 2.65 -1.61 14.71
CA PHE A 190 2.87 -0.34 14.03
C PHE A 190 1.64 0.09 13.22
N GLY A 191 1.27 1.38 13.24
CA GLY A 191 0.39 1.94 12.22
C GLY A 191 1.08 1.86 10.85
N ILE A 192 2.27 2.45 10.76
CA ILE A 192 3.13 2.41 9.57
C ILE A 192 4.58 2.19 10.02
N VAL A 193 5.29 1.27 9.35
CA VAL A 193 6.70 1.02 9.63
C VAL A 193 7.55 0.85 8.36
N ALA A 194 8.70 1.53 8.35
CA ALA A 194 9.86 1.18 7.53
C ALA A 194 10.78 0.30 8.38
N LEU A 195 10.88 -0.98 8.04
CA LEU A 195 11.55 -2.01 8.84
C LEU A 195 12.66 -2.67 8.03
N LEU A 196 13.92 -2.40 8.37
CA LEU A 196 15.06 -3.19 7.85
C LEU A 196 15.14 -3.20 6.31
N GLY A 197 15.49 -2.06 5.71
CA GLY A 197 15.68 -1.93 4.27
C GLY A 197 15.82 -0.48 3.88
N THR A 198 16.31 -0.20 2.68
CA THR A 198 16.33 1.16 2.16
C THR A 198 14.91 1.58 1.80
N ALA A 199 14.31 2.43 2.64
CA ALA A 199 12.90 2.79 2.56
C ALA A 199 12.72 4.30 2.57
N ASN A 200 11.97 4.81 1.59
CA ASN A 200 11.53 6.20 1.52
C ASN A 200 10.00 6.23 1.56
N MET A 201 9.43 6.80 2.61
CA MET A 201 7.99 6.85 2.79
C MET A 201 7.51 8.29 2.97
N SER A 202 6.41 8.64 2.34
CA SER A 202 5.67 9.88 2.62
C SER A 202 4.28 9.55 3.13
N ILE A 203 3.88 10.23 4.20
CA ILE A 203 2.57 10.09 4.83
C ILE A 203 1.95 11.48 4.89
N ARG A 204 0.79 11.65 4.25
CA ARG A 204 0.11 12.93 4.15
C ARG A 204 -1.36 12.84 4.50
N ASN A 205 -1.90 13.88 5.14
CA ASN A 205 -3.34 14.03 5.40
C ASN A 205 -3.97 12.77 5.99
N SER A 206 -3.29 12.15 6.96
CA SER A 206 -3.66 10.84 7.48
C SER A 206 -3.76 10.87 9.01
N VAL A 207 -4.48 9.90 9.56
CA VAL A 207 -4.68 9.72 11.01
C VAL A 207 -4.02 8.42 11.44
N LEU A 208 -3.16 8.49 12.45
CA LEU A 208 -2.52 7.33 13.07
C LEU A 208 -2.83 7.35 14.56
N ALA A 209 -3.84 6.58 14.96
CA ALA A 209 -4.36 6.64 16.32
C ALA A 209 -4.61 5.28 16.96
N ASN A 210 -4.42 5.18 18.28
CA ASN A 210 -4.69 3.95 19.04
C ASN A 210 -3.88 2.73 18.56
N ASN A 211 -2.69 2.93 18.00
CA ASN A 211 -1.74 1.85 17.71
C ASN A 211 -0.74 1.74 18.88
N ASP A 212 0.05 0.67 18.96
CA ASP A 212 1.19 0.69 19.90
C ASP A 212 2.17 1.79 19.46
N VAL A 213 2.59 1.78 18.19
CA VAL A 213 3.40 2.84 17.60
C VAL A 213 2.71 3.42 16.36
N GLY A 214 2.56 4.74 16.29
CA GLY A 214 1.94 5.40 15.14
C GLY A 214 2.79 5.24 13.87
N VAL A 215 3.98 5.84 13.85
CA VAL A 215 4.95 5.78 12.74
C VAL A 215 6.30 5.32 13.25
N ALA A 216 6.93 4.35 12.58
CA ALA A 216 8.25 3.86 12.96
C ALA A 216 9.23 3.77 11.78
N ALA A 217 10.44 4.31 11.97
CA ALA A 217 11.59 4.03 11.11
C ALA A 217 12.58 3.15 11.87
N TYR A 218 13.01 2.04 11.26
CA TYR A 218 13.95 1.11 11.84
C TYR A 218 15.07 0.76 10.85
N SER A 219 16.32 0.91 11.27
CA SER A 219 17.50 0.51 10.50
C SER A 219 18.56 -0.12 11.41
N ASN A 220 19.24 -1.16 10.95
CA ASN A 220 20.38 -1.77 11.64
C ASN A 220 21.62 -1.90 10.74
N SER A 221 21.56 -1.39 9.50
CA SER A 221 22.65 -1.44 8.52
C SER A 221 22.92 -0.06 7.94
N GLN A 222 24.20 0.26 7.78
CA GLN A 222 24.68 1.50 7.14
C GLN A 222 24.20 1.66 5.70
N THR A 223 23.92 0.55 5.02
CA THR A 223 23.48 0.51 3.62
C THR A 223 21.96 0.57 3.46
N GLN A 224 21.20 0.53 4.56
CA GLN A 224 19.75 0.41 4.57
C GLN A 224 19.10 1.55 5.38
N PRO A 225 19.23 2.81 4.93
CA PRO A 225 18.61 3.92 5.62
C PRO A 225 17.09 3.89 5.47
N ALA A 226 16.39 4.19 6.56
CA ALA A 226 14.94 4.37 6.58
C ALA A 226 14.61 5.86 6.76
N LEU A 227 13.89 6.45 5.81
CA LEU A 227 13.39 7.82 5.86
C LEU A 227 11.87 7.84 5.72
N ILE A 228 11.21 8.44 6.70
CA ILE A 228 9.76 8.70 6.66
C ILE A 228 9.52 10.19 6.79
N VAL A 229 8.72 10.76 5.89
CA VAL A 229 8.25 12.15 5.95
C VAL A 229 6.76 12.14 6.28
N VAL A 230 6.39 12.87 7.32
CA VAL A 230 5.02 13.01 7.82
C VAL A 230 4.58 14.45 7.64
N ASP A 231 3.51 14.66 6.86
CA ASP A 231 2.95 15.98 6.55
C ASP A 231 1.45 16.03 6.86
N THR A 232 1.00 17.05 7.57
CA THR A 232 -0.44 17.30 7.78
C THR A 232 -1.15 16.08 8.37
N CYS A 233 -0.52 15.38 9.31
CA CYS A 233 -1.07 14.18 9.94
C CYS A 233 -1.49 14.44 11.38
N THR A 234 -2.39 13.58 11.87
CA THR A 234 -2.76 13.49 13.28
C THR A 234 -2.21 12.19 13.85
N ILE A 235 -1.32 12.28 14.84
CA ILE A 235 -0.72 11.13 15.53
C ILE A 235 -1.11 11.19 17.00
N ALA A 236 -2.01 10.31 17.42
CA ALA A 236 -2.61 10.43 18.75
C ALA A 236 -2.94 9.11 19.45
N HIS A 237 -2.95 9.11 20.78
CA HIS A 237 -3.40 7.95 21.56
C HIS A 237 -2.60 6.67 21.30
N ASN A 238 -1.36 6.79 20.81
CA ASN A 238 -0.46 5.65 20.65
C ASN A 238 0.41 5.51 21.91
N SER A 239 0.94 4.31 22.18
CA SER A 239 2.00 4.15 23.19
C SER A 239 3.21 5.01 22.81
N GLN A 240 3.58 5.02 21.53
CA GLN A 240 4.59 5.91 20.95
C GLN A 240 4.03 6.56 19.68
N GLY A 241 3.98 7.89 19.63
CA GLY A 241 3.48 8.61 18.45
C GLY A 241 4.39 8.38 17.25
N THR A 242 5.66 8.70 17.40
CA THR A 242 6.69 8.46 16.40
C THR A 242 7.88 7.73 17.02
N LYS A 243 8.51 6.85 16.23
CA LYS A 243 9.64 6.04 16.64
C LYS A 243 10.75 6.07 15.59
N ALA A 244 11.97 6.31 16.02
CA ALA A 244 13.17 6.11 15.21
C ALA A 244 14.11 5.18 15.98
N LEU A 245 14.51 4.07 15.37
CA LEU A 245 15.42 3.11 15.96
C LEU A 245 16.55 2.77 14.98
N ALA A 246 17.77 3.06 15.42
CA ALA A 246 18.98 2.74 14.71
C ALA A 246 19.86 1.83 15.57
N SER A 247 20.04 0.55 15.18
CA SER A 247 20.94 -0.34 15.92
C SER A 247 22.40 0.14 15.83
N ALA A 248 23.20 -0.17 16.86
CA ALA A 248 24.51 0.40 17.14
C ALA A 248 25.58 0.19 16.04
N VAL A 249 25.33 -0.64 15.02
CA VAL A 249 26.26 -0.91 13.90
C VAL A 249 26.15 0.13 12.76
N ALA A 250 25.62 1.32 13.08
CA ALA A 250 25.47 2.50 12.23
C ALA A 250 24.34 2.47 11.17
N GLY A 251 23.19 1.88 11.52
CA GLY A 251 21.95 2.14 10.77
C GLY A 251 21.52 3.61 10.82
N THR A 252 20.76 4.08 9.84
CA THR A 252 20.15 5.43 9.86
C THR A 252 18.64 5.32 9.79
N ALA A 253 17.94 5.80 10.82
CA ALA A 253 16.49 5.80 10.89
C ALA A 253 15.99 7.21 11.18
N THR A 254 15.34 7.85 10.21
CA THR A 254 14.90 9.23 10.32
C THR A 254 13.41 9.36 10.07
N VAL A 255 12.70 10.02 10.99
CA VAL A 255 11.34 10.52 10.78
C VAL A 255 11.40 12.04 10.71
N ARG A 256 10.88 12.65 9.65
CA ARG A 256 10.76 14.11 9.51
C ARG A 256 9.30 14.50 9.55
N VAL A 257 8.95 15.48 10.36
CA VAL A 257 7.56 15.86 10.60
C VAL A 257 7.35 17.33 10.24
N THR A 258 6.29 17.62 9.51
CA THR A 258 5.84 18.98 9.16
C THR A 258 4.32 19.09 9.28
N ASN A 259 3.82 20.29 9.62
CA ASN A 259 2.39 20.63 9.68
C ASN A 259 1.50 19.63 10.45
N SER A 260 2.07 18.82 11.35
CA SER A 260 1.35 17.69 11.95
C SER A 260 1.07 17.95 13.44
N THR A 261 0.09 17.23 13.96
CA THR A 261 -0.28 17.27 15.38
C THR A 261 0.06 15.94 16.03
N ILE A 262 0.92 15.96 17.05
CA ILE A 262 1.36 14.78 17.83
C ILE A 262 0.92 14.99 19.28
N TYR A 263 -0.13 14.30 19.71
CA TYR A 263 -0.74 14.55 21.02
C TYR A 263 -1.36 13.33 21.69
N HIS A 264 -1.45 13.34 23.02
CA HIS A 264 -2.02 12.24 23.81
C HIS A 264 -1.37 10.87 23.56
N ASN A 265 -0.08 10.84 23.20
CA ASN A 265 0.68 9.60 23.16
C ASN A 265 1.37 9.34 24.51
N GLY A 266 1.80 8.10 24.75
CA GLY A 266 2.73 7.80 25.85
C GLY A 266 4.03 8.58 25.63
N ASP A 267 4.80 8.20 24.62
CA ASP A 267 5.89 9.00 24.06
C ASP A 267 5.41 9.79 22.84
N GLY A 268 5.73 11.08 22.74
CA GLY A 268 5.56 11.81 21.47
C GLY A 268 6.55 11.32 20.40
N MET A 269 7.83 11.32 20.76
CA MET A 269 8.98 11.00 19.90
C MET A 269 9.94 10.05 20.63
N TYR A 270 9.86 8.76 20.33
CA TYR A 270 10.78 7.77 20.90
C TYR A 270 11.99 7.54 19.98
N ILE A 271 13.19 7.85 20.48
CA ILE A 271 14.44 7.76 19.71
C ILE A 271 15.38 6.78 20.40
N GLN A 272 15.91 5.82 19.64
CA GLN A 272 16.85 4.84 20.17
C GLN A 272 18.02 4.60 19.21
N GLY A 273 19.23 4.82 19.73
CA GLY A 273 20.49 4.55 19.05
C GLY A 273 21.07 5.74 18.27
N PRO A 274 22.36 5.69 17.92
CA PRO A 274 23.12 6.87 17.50
C PRO A 274 22.75 7.41 16.10
N GLY A 275 22.20 6.58 15.21
CA GLY A 275 21.74 6.99 13.88
C GLY A 275 20.23 7.24 13.79
N ALA A 276 19.54 7.32 14.94
CA ALA A 276 18.11 7.57 14.99
C ALA A 276 17.82 9.06 15.18
N ALA A 277 16.88 9.59 14.39
CA ALA A 277 16.48 10.99 14.49
C ALA A 277 14.98 11.17 14.23
N ILE A 278 14.35 12.07 14.99
CA ILE A 278 12.98 12.54 14.73
C ILE A 278 13.03 14.05 14.65
N GLN A 279 12.94 14.58 13.44
CA GLN A 279 13.23 15.98 13.11
C GLN A 279 11.96 16.74 12.74
N SER A 280 11.95 18.04 13.01
CA SER A 280 10.83 18.95 12.72
C SER A 280 11.19 19.97 11.66
N TYR A 281 10.24 20.32 10.80
CA TYR A 281 10.35 21.50 9.92
C TYR A 281 9.97 22.82 10.63
N GLY A 282 9.61 22.78 11.92
CA GLY A 282 9.38 23.97 12.76
C GLY A 282 7.92 24.43 12.88
N ASN A 283 6.96 23.68 12.31
CA ASN A 283 5.54 24.05 12.20
C ASN A 283 4.58 22.98 12.74
N ASN A 284 5.07 22.12 13.64
CA ASN A 284 4.29 21.04 14.25
C ASN A 284 3.64 21.45 15.56
N ARG A 285 2.52 20.82 15.92
CA ARG A 285 1.82 20.97 17.20
C ARG A 285 2.09 19.73 18.03
N VAL A 286 2.94 19.83 19.06
CA VAL A 286 3.25 18.73 19.97
C VAL A 286 2.74 19.10 21.35
N THR A 287 1.71 18.40 21.83
CA THR A 287 1.02 18.75 23.07
C THR A 287 0.56 17.48 23.80
N ALA A 288 0.40 17.54 25.12
CA ALA A 288 -0.29 16.51 25.90
C ALA A 288 0.19 15.04 25.71
N ASN A 289 1.43 14.79 25.30
CA ASN A 289 2.04 13.46 25.42
C ASN A 289 2.62 13.29 26.83
N THR A 290 2.71 12.05 27.31
CA THR A 290 3.17 11.78 28.68
C THR A 290 4.67 12.05 28.82
N PHE A 291 5.45 11.59 27.84
CA PHE A 291 6.90 11.69 27.80
C PHE A 291 7.38 12.11 26.39
N ASN A 292 8.68 12.44 26.29
CA ASN A 292 9.40 12.59 25.02
C ASN A 292 8.68 13.47 23.98
N SER A 293 8.35 14.72 24.37
CA SER A 293 7.63 15.69 23.51
C SER A 293 8.55 16.69 22.79
N THR A 294 9.84 16.37 22.64
CA THR A 294 10.81 17.22 21.92
C THR A 294 11.43 16.51 20.73
N PHE A 295 11.54 17.20 19.60
CA PHE A 295 12.22 16.70 18.41
C PHE A 295 13.74 16.65 18.63
N SER A 296 14.44 15.70 17.99
CA SER A 296 15.90 15.60 18.08
C SER A 296 16.64 16.68 17.28
N GLY A 297 15.94 17.40 16.40
CA GLY A 297 16.53 18.49 15.62
C GLY A 297 15.55 19.14 14.65
N THR A 298 16.03 20.17 13.97
CA THR A 298 15.30 20.91 12.95
C THR A 298 15.80 20.51 11.56
N VAL A 299 14.88 20.35 10.61
CA VAL A 299 15.22 20.20 9.19
C VAL A 299 15.47 21.59 8.62
N LEU A 300 16.71 21.85 8.20
CA LEU A 300 17.07 23.11 7.55
C LEU A 300 16.83 23.00 6.04
N PRO A 301 16.44 24.09 5.36
CA PRO A 301 16.48 24.15 3.90
C PRO A 301 17.89 23.81 3.43
N LEU A 302 17.99 23.06 2.32
CA LEU A 302 19.26 22.94 1.62
C LEU A 302 19.67 24.35 1.18
N GLN A 303 20.84 24.80 1.67
CA GLN A 303 21.48 26.02 1.19
C GLN A 303 22.09 25.80 -0.19
#